data_AF-A0A1I4L6E4-F1
#
_entry.id   AF-A0A1I4L6E4-F1
#
_cell.length_a   1.000
_cell.length_b   1.000
_cell.length_c   1.000
_cell.angle_alpha   90.00
_cell.angle_beta   90.00
_cell.angle_gamma   90.00
#
_symmetry.space_group_name_H-M   'P 1'
#
loop_
_entity.id
_entity.type
_entity.pdbx_description
1 polymer ?
#
loop_
_entity_poly.entity_id
_entity_poly.type
_entity_poly.pdbx_seq_one_letter_code
_entity_poly.pdbx_strand_id
1 'polypeptide(L)' 'MLEGWDMIDCLEFGSASAAMLVASHSCSEAMPTVEEVTEFIRKSKEEHGEMVARM' A
#
# COMPACT_ATOMS: atom_id res chain seq x y z
N MET A 1 14.50 -14.13 10.53
CA MET A 1 13.09 -14.38 10.20
C MET A 1 12.43 -13.01 10.24
N LEU A 2 12.09 -12.46 9.08
CA LEU A 2 11.57 -11.10 8.97
C LEU A 2 10.25 -10.99 9.77
N GLU A 3 10.16 -9.95 10.59
CA GLU A 3 9.16 -9.75 11.65
C GLU A 3 7.70 -9.91 11.19
N GLY A 4 7.09 -11.08 11.41
CA GLY A 4 5.64 -11.26 11.60
C GLY A 4 4.66 -10.75 10.53
N TRP A 5 5.15 -10.15 9.46
CA TRP A 5 4.39 -9.64 8.32
C TRP A 5 4.36 -10.74 7.27
N ASP A 6 3.15 -11.03 6.80
CA ASP A 6 3.01 -11.94 5.69
C ASP A 6 3.71 -11.34 4.46
N MET A 7 4.34 -12.18 3.65
CA MET A 7 5.02 -11.71 2.44
C MET A 7 4.06 -10.92 1.54
N ILE A 8 2.78 -11.30 1.57
CA ILE A 8 1.71 -10.59 0.88
C ILE A 8 1.49 -9.18 1.45
N ASP A 9 1.49 -9.01 2.78
CA ASP A 9 1.32 -7.70 3.42
C ASP A 9 2.48 -6.76 3.08
N CYS A 10 3.73 -7.28 3.06
CA CYS A 10 4.89 -6.50 2.63
C CYS A 10 4.79 -6.05 1.16
N LEU A 11 4.37 -6.95 0.26
CA LEU A 11 4.19 -6.65 -1.16
C LEU A 11 3.08 -5.63 -1.40
N GLU A 12 1.99 -5.76 -0.68
CA GLU A 12 0.84 -4.86 -0.77
C GLU A 12 1.19 -3.46 -0.25
N PHE A 13 1.89 -3.38 0.89
CA PHE A 13 2.39 -2.14 1.45
C PHE A 13 3.35 -1.41 0.52
N GLY A 14 4.32 -2.13 -0.05
CA GLY A 14 5.27 -1.56 -1.01
C GLY A 14 4.59 -1.04 -2.28
N SER A 15 3.62 -1.80 -2.80
CA SER A 15 2.85 -1.43 -3.99
C SER A 15 1.99 -0.18 -3.75
N ALA A 16 1.32 -0.12 -2.60
CA ALA A 16 0.50 1.02 -2.21
C ALA A 16 1.35 2.29 -2.01
N SER A 17 2.47 2.18 -1.27
CA SER A 17 3.38 3.31 -1.07
C SER A 17 3.91 3.89 -2.39
N ALA A 18 4.31 3.02 -3.34
CA ALA A 18 4.76 3.44 -4.65
C ALA A 18 3.64 4.12 -5.47
N ALA A 19 2.42 3.57 -5.45
CA ALA A 19 1.28 4.16 -6.15
C ALA A 19 0.92 5.54 -5.61
N MET A 20 0.91 5.71 -4.28
CA MET A 20 0.65 6.99 -3.63
C MET A 20 1.72 8.04 -3.94
N LEU A 21 2.98 7.62 -4.04
CA LEU A 21 4.10 8.49 -4.42
C LEU A 21 3.94 9.00 -5.86
N VAL A 22 3.55 8.12 -6.79
CA VAL A 22 3.32 8.48 -8.21
C VAL A 22 2.06 9.36 -8.36
N ALA A 23 1.01 9.11 -7.58
CA ALA A 23 -0.23 9.89 -7.62
C ALA A 23 -0.08 11.31 -7.03
N SER A 24 0.92 11.53 -6.20
CA SER A 24 1.23 12.84 -5.61
C SER A 24 1.90 13.75 -6.64
N HIS A 25 1.09 14.29 -7.56
CA HIS A 25 1.52 15.18 -8.66
C HIS A 25 1.97 16.59 -8.21
N SER A 26 2.19 16.79 -6.90
CA SER A 26 2.71 18.01 -6.27
C SER A 26 3.89 17.66 -5.36
N CYS A 27 5.09 18.01 -5.81
CA CYS A 27 6.35 18.16 -5.06
C CYS A 27 6.52 17.34 -3.75
N SER A 28 7.05 16.13 -3.90
CA SER A 28 8.32 15.68 -3.29
C SER A 28 8.55 15.69 -1.75
N GLU A 29 7.61 16.09 -0.89
CA GLU A 29 7.85 16.13 0.58
C GLU A 29 6.99 15.20 1.45
N ALA A 30 5.99 14.52 0.89
CA ALA A 30 5.12 13.63 1.67
C ALA A 30 5.44 12.17 1.35
N MET A 31 6.45 11.60 2.03
CA MET A 31 6.44 10.14 2.17
C MET A 31 5.15 9.76 2.92
N PRO A 32 4.30 8.89 2.35
CA PRO A 32 3.05 8.53 2.99
C PRO A 32 3.34 7.80 4.30
N THR A 33 2.59 8.14 5.34
CA THR A 33 2.72 7.46 6.63
C THR A 33 2.15 6.04 6.56
N VAL A 34 2.57 5.17 7.48
CA VAL A 34 2.09 3.78 7.55
C VAL A 34 0.55 3.73 7.63
N GLU A 35 -0.07 4.65 8.37
CA GLU A 35 -1.53 4.76 8.46
C GLU A 35 -2.17 5.14 7.13
N GLU A 36 -1.62 6.11 6.41
CA GLU A 36 -2.15 6.52 5.10
C GLU A 36 -2.01 5.41 4.05
N VAL A 37 -0.88 4.69 4.05
CA VAL A 37 -0.70 3.52 3.19
C VAL A 37 -1.72 2.43 3.53
N THR A 38 -1.97 2.19 4.81
CA THR A 38 -2.96 1.18 5.26
C THR A 38 -4.38 1.56 4.87
N GLU A 39 -4.77 2.83 5.05
CA GLU A 39 -6.07 3.33 4.61
C GLU A 39 -6.21 3.29 3.09
N PHE A 40 -5.15 3.62 2.35
CA PHE A 40 -5.15 3.51 0.89
C PHE A 40 -5.34 2.06 0.41
N ILE A 41 -4.69 1.10 1.08
CA ILE A 41 -4.87 -0.33 0.81
C ILE A 41 -6.31 -0.74 1.11
N ARG A 42 -6.85 -0.36 2.27
CA ARG A 42 -8.23 -0.66 2.66
C ARG A 42 -9.23 -0.12 1.64
N LYS A 43 -9.07 1.15 1.27
CA LYS A 43 -9.92 1.83 0.31
C LYS A 43 -9.79 1.25 -1.10
N SER A 44 -8.56 0.93 -1.53
CA SER A 44 -8.32 0.24 -2.81
C SER A 44 -9.00 -1.14 -2.83
N LYS A 45 -9.00 -1.89 -1.72
CA LYS A 45 -9.72 -3.17 -1.61
C LYS A 45 -11.23 -2.99 -1.66
N GLU A 46 -11.77 -1.94 -1.05
CA GLU A 46 -13.20 -1.62 -1.12
C GLU A 46 -13.64 -1.17 -2.53
N GLU A 47 -12.82 -0.36 -3.21
CA GLU A 47 -13.15 0.21 -4.52
C GLU A 47 -12.86 -0.74 -5.69
N HIS A 48 -11.79 -1.54 -5.61
CA HIS A 48 -11.30 -2.38 -6.71
C HIS A 48 -11.35 -3.90 -6.43
N GLY A 49 -11.75 -4.30 -5.22
CA GLY A 49 -11.76 -5.70 -4.80
C GLY A 49 -10.41 -6.16 -4.23
N GLU A 50 -10.41 -7.32 -3.59
CA GLU A 50 -9.21 -7.85 -2.93
C GLU A 50 -8.16 -8.34 -3.95
N MET A 51 -6.89 -8.06 -3.68
CA MET A 51 -5.79 -8.46 -4.56
C MET A 51 -5.76 -9.99 -4.72
N VAL A 52 -5.78 -10.45 -5.98
CA VAL A 52 -6.01 -11.84 -6.42
C VAL A 52 -4.89 -12.84 -6.03
N ALA A 53 -3.92 -12.43 -5.21
CA ALA A 53 -2.72 -13.21 -4.89
C ALA A 53 -2.83 -14.01 -3.58
N ARG A 54 -4.05 -14.34 -3.15
CA ARG A 54 -4.30 -15.35 -2.10
C ARG A 54 -4.51 -16.70 -2.77
N MET A 55 -3.44 -17.30 -3.31
CA MET A 55 -3.46 -18.64 -3.92
C MET A 55 -2.91 -19.68 -2.95
#